data_AF-B4M3V5-F1
#
_entry.id   AF-B4M3V5-F1
#
_cell.length_a   1.000
_cell.length_b   1.000
_cell.length_c   1.000
_cell.angle_alpha   90.00
_cell.angle_beta   90.00
_cell.angle_gamma   90.00
#
_symmetry.space_group_name_H-M   'P 1'
#
loop_
_entity.id
_entity.type
_entity.pdbx_description
1 polymer ?
#
loop_
_entity_poly.entity_id
_entity_poly.type
_entity_poly.pdbx_seq_one_letter_code
_entity_poly.pdbx_strand_id
1 'polypeptide(L)'
;MTEQFALTDEKLDELFVKQVGSVTQIVERLPRNSVIMSTCARWFKIFQHATPEEKFARNCMLLLLHKQLNDQNTLSYPFTDARSCHRDLRTLHQMSIALHHTRESVDDDDDCNSFCSMEYSSPISIHSSGISCREDVLQRLANANKLLAEQNATMSGELQVLQLEKESLLQRRQSFHAKAETLRNQNNMYGKEIGYMKHIFACSALTALKLFVEPTFAQPIHYFVTLFSVLCEDQHDRAHFEQLDKQLGRILHAHMDYYTRLSIQYQVGRAYDEMRAKVSKRYKKVLQMQEATRIEELSLVAMRDLMMLRKLFLDSYKGDKHAERAVLKFLQERHDELAEGL
;
A
#
# COMPACT_ATOMS: atom_id res chain seq x y z
N MET A 1 -12.04 -40.02 18.54
CA MET A 1 -12.71 -38.73 18.81
C MET A 1 -12.69 -37.92 17.53
N THR A 2 -13.78 -37.96 16.77
CA THR A 2 -13.99 -37.16 15.56
C THR A 2 -14.47 -35.78 15.99
N GLU A 3 -13.55 -34.86 16.25
CA GLU A 3 -13.88 -33.44 16.21
C GLU A 3 -14.21 -33.11 14.76
N GLN A 4 -15.51 -33.08 14.47
CA GLN A 4 -16.04 -32.54 13.23
C GLN A 4 -15.49 -31.12 13.09
N PHE A 5 -14.80 -30.85 11.98
CA PHE A 5 -14.52 -29.50 11.48
C PHE A 5 -15.85 -28.80 11.16
N ALA A 6 -16.65 -28.47 12.17
CA ALA A 6 -17.81 -27.63 12.02
C ALA A 6 -17.29 -26.24 11.62
N LEU A 7 -17.65 -25.78 10.42
CA LEU A 7 -17.47 -24.37 10.07
C LEU A 7 -18.31 -23.56 11.05
N THR A 8 -17.67 -22.98 12.06
CA THR A 8 -18.36 -22.09 12.98
C THR A 8 -18.69 -20.77 12.29
N ASP A 9 -19.70 -20.09 12.79
CA ASP A 9 -20.14 -18.79 12.29
C ASP A 9 -19.02 -17.75 12.31
N GLU A 10 -18.17 -17.78 13.34
CA GLU A 10 -17.01 -16.89 13.45
C GLU A 10 -16.01 -17.17 12.33
N LYS A 11 -15.82 -18.45 11.98
CA LYS A 11 -14.91 -18.82 10.89
C LYS A 11 -15.43 -18.37 9.53
N LEU A 12 -16.75 -18.42 9.33
CA LEU A 12 -17.41 -17.89 8.12
C LEU A 12 -17.27 -16.37 8.01
N ASP A 13 -17.25 -15.64 9.13
CA ASP A 13 -17.04 -14.19 9.14
C ASP A 13 -15.58 -13.81 8.89
N GLU A 14 -14.61 -14.56 9.44
CA GLU A 14 -13.19 -14.39 9.12
C GLU A 14 -12.90 -14.60 7.62
N LEU A 15 -13.46 -15.68 7.04
CA LEU A 15 -13.31 -16.00 5.62
C LEU A 15 -13.93 -14.90 4.74
N PHE A 16 -15.07 -14.36 5.14
CA PHE A 16 -15.72 -13.25 4.45
C PHE A 16 -14.81 -12.02 4.40
N VAL A 17 -14.27 -11.57 5.53
CA VAL A 17 -13.40 -10.38 5.59
C VAL A 17 -12.15 -10.57 4.71
N LYS A 18 -11.50 -11.73 4.80
CA LYS A 18 -10.33 -12.05 3.99
C LYS A 18 -10.65 -12.02 2.50
N GLN A 19 -11.79 -12.60 2.11
CA GLN A 19 -12.17 -12.72 0.72
C GLN A 19 -12.62 -11.38 0.12
N VAL A 20 -13.28 -10.51 0.89
CA VAL A 20 -13.58 -9.12 0.46
C VAL A 20 -12.28 -8.36 0.15
N GLY A 21 -11.25 -8.49 1.00
CA GLY A 21 -9.94 -7.88 0.76
C GLY A 21 -9.31 -8.36 -0.56
N SER A 22 -9.37 -9.66 -0.84
CA SER A 22 -8.87 -10.24 -2.09
C SER A 22 -9.61 -9.70 -3.32
N VAL A 23 -10.95 -9.66 -3.28
CA VAL A 23 -11.76 -9.13 -4.38
C VAL A 23 -11.46 -7.67 -4.67
N THR A 24 -11.33 -6.83 -3.64
CA THR A 24 -11.03 -5.40 -3.83
C THR A 24 -9.70 -5.20 -4.58
N GLN A 25 -8.67 -5.98 -4.23
CA GLN A 25 -7.38 -5.93 -4.93
C GLN A 25 -7.48 -6.38 -6.40
N ILE A 26 -8.34 -7.34 -6.72
CA ILE A 26 -8.57 -7.79 -8.10
C ILE A 26 -9.24 -6.67 -8.90
N VAL A 27 -10.31 -6.06 -8.35
CA VAL A 27 -11.08 -5.01 -9.05
C VAL A 27 -10.22 -3.79 -9.36
N GLU A 28 -9.31 -3.40 -8.46
CA GLU A 28 -8.38 -2.28 -8.67
C GLU A 28 -7.46 -2.47 -9.89
N ARG A 29 -7.17 -3.72 -10.26
CA ARG A 29 -6.27 -4.06 -11.37
C ARG A 29 -6.98 -4.19 -12.72
N LEU A 30 -8.31 -4.11 -12.77
CA LEU A 30 -9.08 -4.33 -14.00
C LEU A 30 -9.24 -3.05 -14.85
N PRO A 31 -9.13 -3.14 -16.19
CA PRO A 31 -9.19 -2.00 -17.11
C PRO A 31 -10.59 -1.34 -17.26
N ARG A 32 -11.63 -1.85 -16.59
CA ARG A 32 -12.99 -1.29 -16.51
C ARG A 32 -13.50 -1.24 -15.07
N ASN A 33 -12.66 -0.74 -14.17
CA ASN A 33 -12.91 -0.78 -12.74
C ASN A 33 -14.20 -0.08 -12.28
N SER A 34 -14.65 1.01 -12.91
CA SER A 34 -15.76 1.82 -12.37
C SER A 34 -17.12 1.11 -12.30
N VAL A 35 -17.51 0.37 -13.34
CA VAL A 35 -18.79 -0.36 -13.41
C VAL A 35 -18.73 -1.66 -12.60
N ILE A 36 -17.58 -2.33 -12.60
CA ILE A 36 -17.35 -3.55 -11.81
C ILE A 36 -17.34 -3.19 -10.33
N MET A 37 -16.66 -2.11 -9.95
CA MET A 37 -16.57 -1.63 -8.57
C MET A 37 -17.94 -1.22 -8.02
N SER A 38 -18.78 -0.54 -8.80
CA SER A 38 -20.14 -0.20 -8.36
C SER A 38 -21.01 -1.44 -8.15
N THR A 39 -20.84 -2.46 -8.98
CA THR A 39 -21.51 -3.75 -8.83
C THR A 39 -21.01 -4.50 -7.59
N CYS A 40 -19.70 -4.58 -7.38
CA CYS A 40 -19.08 -5.18 -6.20
C CYS A 40 -19.49 -4.46 -4.90
N ALA A 41 -19.48 -3.13 -4.87
CA ALA A 41 -19.91 -2.35 -3.72
C ALA A 41 -21.36 -2.65 -3.31
N ARG A 42 -22.25 -2.75 -4.30
CA ARG A 42 -23.65 -3.17 -4.07
C ARG A 42 -23.73 -4.57 -3.47
N TRP A 43 -22.98 -5.53 -4.00
CA TRP A 43 -22.98 -6.92 -3.50
C TRP A 43 -22.32 -7.05 -2.13
N PHE A 44 -21.25 -6.32 -1.83
CA PHE A 44 -20.67 -6.29 -0.50
C PHE A 44 -21.63 -5.75 0.54
N LYS A 45 -22.43 -4.74 0.20
CA LYS A 45 -23.50 -4.27 1.08
C LYS A 45 -24.52 -5.37 1.35
N ILE A 46 -24.96 -6.11 0.32
CA ILE A 46 -25.89 -7.24 0.50
C ILE A 46 -25.25 -8.32 1.39
N PHE A 47 -23.99 -8.68 1.14
CA PHE A 47 -23.28 -9.69 1.92
C PHE A 47 -23.06 -9.29 3.39
N GLN A 48 -22.84 -8.00 3.67
CA GLN A 48 -22.74 -7.49 5.04
C GLN A 48 -24.06 -7.60 5.82
N HIS A 49 -25.21 -7.57 5.13
CA HIS A 49 -26.53 -7.67 5.75
C HIS A 49 -27.08 -9.11 5.75
N ALA A 50 -26.27 -10.10 5.38
CA ALA A 50 -26.69 -11.50 5.38
C ALA A 50 -27.08 -11.95 6.79
N THR A 51 -28.22 -12.64 6.89
CA THR A 51 -28.67 -13.24 8.15
C THR A 51 -27.74 -14.40 8.58
N PRO A 52 -27.76 -14.83 9.87
CA PRO A 52 -26.96 -15.97 10.32
C PRO A 52 -27.16 -17.23 9.45
N GLU A 53 -28.40 -17.49 9.04
CA GLU A 53 -28.76 -18.61 8.17
C GLU A 53 -28.18 -18.50 6.75
N GLU A 54 -27.84 -17.30 6.31
CA GLU A 54 -27.29 -17.02 4.98
C GLU A 54 -25.76 -16.92 4.98
N LYS A 55 -25.07 -16.97 6.12
CA LYS A 55 -23.60 -16.81 6.22
C LYS A 55 -22.82 -17.77 5.34
N PHE A 56 -23.29 -19.01 5.22
CA PHE A 56 -22.68 -20.00 4.34
C PHE A 56 -22.86 -19.60 2.86
N ALA A 57 -24.11 -19.31 2.46
CA ALA A 57 -24.42 -18.90 1.10
C ALA A 57 -23.72 -17.59 0.71
N ARG A 58 -23.60 -16.63 1.63
CA ARG A 58 -22.79 -15.41 1.49
C ARG A 58 -21.36 -15.73 1.08
N ASN A 59 -20.71 -16.65 1.80
CA ASN A 59 -19.32 -17.04 1.50
C ASN A 59 -19.22 -17.73 0.14
N CYS A 60 -20.14 -18.64 -0.21
CA CYS A 60 -20.19 -19.28 -1.53
C CYS A 60 -20.38 -18.25 -2.65
N MET A 61 -21.28 -17.29 -2.47
CA MET A 61 -21.55 -16.23 -3.45
C MET A 61 -20.36 -15.27 -3.60
N LEU A 62 -19.66 -14.95 -2.50
CA LEU A 62 -18.45 -14.15 -2.55
C LEU A 62 -17.29 -14.88 -3.24
N LEU A 63 -17.17 -16.20 -3.03
CA LEU A 63 -16.22 -17.04 -3.77
C LEU A 63 -16.55 -17.07 -5.27
N LEU A 64 -17.83 -17.19 -5.63
CA LEU A 64 -18.27 -17.14 -7.03
C LEU A 64 -17.93 -15.77 -7.66
N LEU A 65 -18.17 -14.68 -6.94
CA LEU A 65 -17.82 -13.33 -7.38
C LEU A 65 -16.31 -13.20 -7.63
N HIS A 66 -15.51 -13.66 -6.66
CA HIS A 66 -14.06 -13.68 -6.80
C HIS A 66 -13.61 -14.50 -8.00
N LYS A 67 -14.17 -15.70 -8.21
CA LYS A 67 -13.84 -16.58 -9.33
C LYS A 67 -14.14 -15.91 -10.67
N GLN A 68 -15.32 -15.31 -10.84
CA GLN A 68 -15.67 -14.63 -12.09
C GLN A 68 -14.73 -13.47 -12.41
N LEU A 69 -14.37 -12.67 -11.39
CA LEU A 69 -13.42 -11.57 -11.59
C LEU A 69 -12.01 -12.05 -11.90
N ASN A 70 -11.54 -13.09 -11.22
CA ASN A 70 -10.21 -13.63 -11.40
C ASN A 70 -10.03 -14.35 -12.75
N ASP A 71 -11.03 -15.12 -13.17
CA ASP A 71 -10.93 -16.00 -14.34
C ASP A 71 -11.40 -15.31 -15.62
N GLN A 72 -12.43 -14.47 -15.53
CA GLN A 72 -13.12 -13.91 -16.70
C GLN A 72 -12.98 -12.38 -16.81
N ASN A 73 -12.29 -11.73 -15.85
CA ASN A 73 -12.14 -10.27 -15.76
C ASN A 73 -13.46 -9.48 -15.85
N THR A 74 -14.59 -10.15 -15.63
CA THR A 74 -15.95 -9.62 -15.83
C THR A 74 -16.90 -10.28 -14.84
N LEU A 75 -18.03 -9.63 -14.60
CA LEU A 75 -19.12 -10.19 -13.80
C LEU A 75 -20.23 -10.66 -14.73
N SER A 76 -20.81 -11.80 -14.41
CA SER A 76 -21.95 -12.39 -15.10
C SER A 76 -23.04 -12.72 -14.08
N TYR A 77 -24.01 -13.55 -14.47
CA TYR A 77 -25.03 -14.03 -13.55
C TYR A 77 -24.37 -14.68 -12.30
N PRO A 78 -24.87 -14.41 -11.08
CA PRO A 78 -26.06 -13.63 -10.76
C PRO A 78 -25.82 -12.13 -10.53
N PHE A 79 -24.58 -11.65 -10.60
CA PHE A 79 -24.20 -10.31 -10.13
C PHE A 79 -24.70 -9.17 -11.02
N THR A 80 -24.97 -9.47 -12.30
CA THR A 80 -25.45 -8.52 -13.30
C THR A 80 -26.98 -8.48 -13.44
N ASP A 81 -27.72 -9.48 -12.95
CA ASP A 81 -29.19 -9.48 -13.00
C ASP A 81 -29.76 -8.62 -11.86
N ALA A 82 -30.52 -7.58 -12.22
CA ALA A 82 -31.15 -6.67 -11.28
C ALA A 82 -32.17 -7.36 -10.34
N ARG A 83 -32.72 -8.52 -10.73
CA ARG A 83 -33.65 -9.28 -9.89
C ARG A 83 -32.93 -10.07 -8.80
N SER A 84 -31.63 -10.32 -8.95
CA SER A 84 -30.84 -11.12 -8.01
C SER A 84 -30.59 -10.40 -6.69
N CYS A 85 -30.55 -9.07 -6.67
CA CYS A 85 -30.26 -8.31 -5.44
C CYS A 85 -31.40 -8.30 -4.42
N HIS A 86 -32.58 -8.80 -4.79
CA HIS A 86 -33.75 -8.89 -3.92
C HIS A 86 -34.07 -10.33 -3.48
N ARG A 87 -33.20 -11.28 -3.81
CA ARG A 87 -33.39 -12.70 -3.48
C ARG A 87 -32.54 -13.07 -2.27
N ASP A 88 -33.08 -13.98 -1.47
CA ASP A 88 -32.34 -14.66 -0.40
C ASP A 88 -31.08 -15.34 -0.97
N LEU A 89 -29.96 -15.22 -0.24
CA LEU A 89 -28.66 -15.65 -0.72
C LEU A 89 -28.57 -17.17 -0.90
N ARG A 90 -29.30 -17.96 -0.11
CA ARG A 90 -29.34 -19.44 -0.25
C ARG A 90 -30.03 -19.82 -1.56
N THR A 91 -31.14 -19.17 -1.85
CA THR A 91 -31.89 -19.37 -3.09
C THR A 91 -31.02 -19.00 -4.29
N LEU A 92 -30.34 -17.85 -4.21
CA LEU A 92 -29.48 -17.38 -5.30
C LEU A 92 -28.27 -18.31 -5.53
N HIS A 93 -27.70 -18.85 -4.46
CA HIS A 93 -26.63 -19.84 -4.52
C HIS A 93 -27.09 -21.16 -5.17
N GLN A 94 -28.28 -21.66 -4.83
CA GLN A 94 -28.83 -22.87 -5.46
C GLN A 94 -29.08 -22.65 -6.96
N MET A 95 -29.59 -21.48 -7.34
CA MET A 95 -29.83 -21.14 -8.74
C MET A 95 -28.53 -21.03 -9.54
N SER A 96 -27.46 -20.50 -8.96
CA SER A 96 -26.16 -20.42 -9.64
C SER A 96 -25.55 -21.80 -9.86
N ILE A 97 -25.70 -22.73 -8.91
CA ILE A 97 -25.30 -24.13 -9.08
C ILE A 97 -26.11 -24.80 -10.22
N ALA A 98 -27.43 -24.65 -10.22
CA ALA A 98 -28.29 -25.24 -11.23
C ALA A 98 -27.93 -24.76 -12.65
N LEU A 99 -27.65 -23.46 -12.81
CA LEU A 99 -27.27 -22.88 -14.11
C LEU A 99 -25.92 -23.39 -14.61
N HIS A 100 -24.98 -23.70 -13.71
CA HIS A 100 -23.68 -24.28 -14.09
C HIS A 100 -23.83 -25.73 -14.57
N HIS A 101 -24.72 -26.53 -13.97
CA HIS A 101 -25.00 -27.89 -14.43
C HIS A 101 -25.72 -27.94 -15.79
N THR A 102 -26.59 -26.99 -16.10
CA THR A 102 -27.26 -26.92 -17.42
C THR A 102 -26.31 -26.49 -18.55
N ARG A 103 -25.19 -25.84 -18.22
CA ARG A 103 -24.23 -25.33 -19.21
C ARG A 103 -23.14 -26.34 -19.57
N GLU A 104 -22.97 -27.39 -18.75
CA GLU A 104 -22.04 -28.50 -18.97
C GLU A 104 -22.71 -29.73 -19.62
N SER A 105 -24.03 -29.68 -19.90
CA SER A 105 -24.80 -30.79 -20.49
C SER A 105 -25.21 -30.58 -21.95
N VAL A 106 -24.45 -29.80 -22.72
CA VAL A 106 -24.68 -29.63 -24.17
C VAL A 106 -23.51 -30.23 -24.92
N ASP A 107 -23.51 -31.56 -25.01
CA ASP A 107 -22.89 -32.35 -26.07
C ASP A 107 -23.75 -33.63 -26.23
N ASP A 108 -24.23 -33.83 -27.46
CA ASP A 108 -24.77 -35.04 -28.11
C ASP A 108 -25.77 -35.95 -27.34
N ASP A 109 -27.06 -35.78 -27.64
CA ASP A 109 -27.82 -36.71 -28.49
C ASP A 109 -29.29 -36.29 -28.56
N ASP A 110 -29.64 -35.59 -29.65
CA ASP A 110 -31.00 -35.43 -30.16
C ASP A 110 -31.26 -36.57 -31.15
N ASP A 111 -31.52 -37.79 -30.64
CA ASP A 111 -32.18 -38.84 -31.41
C ASP A 111 -32.83 -39.91 -30.51
N CYS A 112 -34.10 -39.74 -30.17
CA CYS A 112 -35.05 -40.85 -30.22
C CYS A 112 -36.49 -40.33 -30.21
N ASN A 113 -36.93 -39.92 -31.40
CA ASN A 113 -38.33 -39.77 -31.73
C ASN A 113 -38.83 -41.10 -32.33
N SER A 114 -39.32 -42.04 -31.51
CA SER A 114 -40.01 -43.27 -31.93
C SER A 114 -40.28 -44.14 -30.68
N PHE A 115 -41.48 -44.46 -30.21
CA PHE A 115 -42.76 -44.68 -30.86
C PHE A 115 -43.89 -44.43 -29.84
N CYS A 116 -44.86 -43.62 -30.24
CA CYS A 116 -46.22 -43.72 -29.72
C CYS A 116 -46.92 -44.96 -30.31
N SER A 117 -47.87 -45.51 -29.54
CA SER A 117 -49.08 -46.20 -30.01
C SER A 117 -49.02 -47.71 -30.32
N MET A 118 -49.58 -48.52 -29.43
CA MET A 118 -50.89 -49.17 -29.60
C MET A 118 -51.24 -49.88 -28.28
N GLU A 119 -52.21 -49.39 -27.50
CA GLU A 119 -53.66 -49.54 -27.65
C GLU A 119 -54.22 -50.95 -27.44
N TYR A 120 -55.27 -50.94 -26.61
CA TYR A 120 -56.11 -52.01 -26.10
C TYR A 120 -56.95 -52.71 -27.18
N SER A 121 -57.49 -53.88 -26.79
CA SER A 121 -58.59 -54.67 -27.39
C SER A 121 -58.09 -55.93 -28.13
N SER A 122 -58.49 -57.17 -27.86
CA SER A 122 -59.68 -57.71 -27.17
C SER A 122 -59.47 -59.19 -26.77
N PRO A 123 -60.33 -59.74 -25.88
CA PRO A 123 -60.23 -61.10 -25.37
C PRO A 123 -60.85 -62.09 -26.36
N ILE A 124 -60.09 -63.09 -26.81
CA ILE A 124 -60.63 -64.20 -27.59
C ILE A 124 -60.39 -65.50 -26.86
N SER A 125 -61.51 -65.99 -26.31
CA SER A 125 -62.03 -67.34 -26.50
C SER A 125 -61.09 -68.49 -26.11
N ILE A 126 -61.31 -68.94 -24.88
CA ILE A 126 -61.13 -70.33 -24.47
C ILE A 126 -61.90 -71.20 -25.47
N HIS A 127 -61.21 -71.95 -26.32
CA HIS A 127 -61.57 -73.33 -26.66
C HIS A 127 -60.44 -74.04 -27.43
N SER A 128 -59.90 -75.08 -26.79
CA SER A 128 -59.52 -76.35 -27.42
C SER A 128 -58.50 -76.34 -28.58
N SER A 129 -57.22 -76.52 -28.25
CA SER A 129 -56.37 -77.57 -28.84
C SER A 129 -55.07 -77.66 -28.04
N GLY A 130 -54.98 -78.71 -27.22
CA GLY A 130 -53.85 -78.99 -26.37
C GLY A 130 -52.61 -79.40 -27.17
N ILE A 131 -51.46 -79.06 -26.56
CA ILE A 131 -50.13 -79.69 -26.71
C ILE A 131 -49.12 -78.99 -27.62
N SER A 132 -49.47 -78.13 -28.58
CA SER A 132 -48.42 -77.46 -29.40
C SER A 132 -47.96 -76.07 -28.95
N CYS A 133 -48.74 -75.31 -28.16
CA CYS A 133 -48.40 -73.93 -27.78
C CYS A 133 -47.70 -73.79 -26.40
N ARG A 134 -47.57 -74.89 -25.64
CA ARG A 134 -46.99 -74.89 -24.29
C ARG A 134 -45.47 -75.01 -24.31
N GLU A 135 -44.95 -75.76 -25.28
CA GLU A 135 -43.50 -75.90 -25.56
C GLU A 135 -42.87 -74.54 -25.92
N ASP A 136 -43.52 -73.76 -26.80
CA ASP A 136 -43.02 -72.46 -27.28
C ASP A 136 -42.98 -71.36 -26.21
N VAL A 137 -43.87 -71.42 -25.22
CA VAL A 137 -43.88 -70.47 -24.10
C VAL A 137 -42.80 -70.84 -23.08
N LEU A 138 -42.61 -72.13 -22.82
CA LEU A 138 -41.54 -72.61 -21.93
C LEU A 138 -40.16 -72.36 -22.54
N GLN A 139 -39.99 -72.53 -23.85
CA GLN A 139 -38.73 -72.24 -24.55
C GLN A 139 -38.39 -70.74 -24.51
N ARG A 140 -39.37 -69.85 -24.71
CA ARG A 140 -39.16 -68.40 -24.58
C ARG A 140 -38.78 -67.99 -23.16
N LEU A 141 -39.42 -68.58 -22.15
CA LEU A 141 -39.10 -68.33 -20.75
C LEU A 141 -37.69 -68.83 -20.39
N ALA A 142 -37.32 -70.01 -20.90
CA ALA A 142 -35.97 -70.57 -20.71
C ALA A 142 -34.90 -69.69 -21.36
N ASN A 143 -35.14 -69.18 -22.57
CA ASN A 143 -34.24 -68.25 -23.25
C ASN A 143 -34.12 -66.91 -22.51
N ALA A 144 -35.24 -66.36 -21.99
CA ALA A 144 -35.23 -65.13 -21.21
C ALA A 144 -34.48 -65.28 -19.88
N ASN A 145 -34.66 -66.39 -19.16
CA ASN A 145 -33.91 -66.68 -17.94
C ASN A 145 -32.41 -66.87 -18.22
N LYS A 146 -32.06 -67.48 -19.35
CA LYS A 146 -30.67 -67.59 -19.77
C LYS A 146 -30.05 -66.21 -20.03
N LEU A 147 -30.76 -65.33 -20.73
CA LEU A 147 -30.31 -63.96 -20.99
C LEU A 147 -30.17 -63.14 -19.70
N LEU A 148 -31.12 -63.25 -18.77
CA LEU A 148 -31.03 -62.62 -17.45
C LEU A 148 -29.85 -63.16 -16.62
N ALA A 149 -29.55 -64.45 -16.71
CA ALA A 149 -28.39 -65.04 -16.05
C ALA A 149 -27.08 -64.51 -16.63
N GLU A 150 -26.99 -64.35 -17.96
CA GLU A 150 -25.84 -63.76 -18.65
C GLU A 150 -25.67 -62.26 -18.28
N GLN A 151 -26.76 -61.50 -18.21
CA GLN A 151 -26.74 -60.10 -17.75
C GLN A 151 -26.32 -59.98 -16.27
N ASN A 152 -26.84 -60.84 -15.39
CA ASN A 152 -26.43 -60.86 -13.98
C ASN A 152 -24.96 -61.24 -13.81
N ALA A 153 -24.45 -62.17 -14.62
CA ALA A 153 -23.03 -62.51 -14.64
C ALA A 153 -22.17 -61.32 -15.09
N THR A 154 -22.62 -60.59 -16.11
CA THR A 154 -21.95 -59.38 -16.62
C THR A 154 -21.93 -58.27 -15.56
N MET A 155 -23.09 -57.94 -14.98
CA MET A 155 -23.20 -56.92 -13.91
C MET A 155 -22.38 -57.28 -12.68
N SER A 156 -22.31 -58.57 -12.31
CA SER A 156 -21.48 -59.03 -11.19
C SER A 156 -19.99 -58.84 -11.49
N GLY A 157 -19.57 -59.06 -12.73
CA GLY A 157 -18.21 -58.78 -13.19
C GLY A 157 -17.87 -57.30 -13.14
N GLU A 158 -18.74 -56.43 -13.65
CA GLU A 158 -18.58 -54.97 -13.59
C GLU A 158 -18.49 -54.46 -12.15
N LEU A 159 -19.35 -54.99 -11.27
CA LEU A 159 -19.34 -54.64 -9.85
C LEU A 159 -18.00 -55.00 -9.19
N GLN A 160 -17.44 -56.16 -9.53
CA GLN A 160 -16.13 -56.58 -9.02
C GLN A 160 -14.99 -55.68 -9.54
N VAL A 161 -15.02 -55.28 -10.82
CA VAL A 161 -14.04 -54.34 -11.39
C VAL A 161 -14.10 -52.98 -10.68
N LEU A 162 -15.32 -52.44 -10.49
CA LEU A 162 -15.52 -51.17 -9.78
C LEU A 162 -15.10 -51.25 -8.30
N GLN A 163 -15.26 -52.40 -7.65
CA GLN A 163 -14.77 -52.61 -6.29
C GLN A 163 -13.25 -52.54 -6.21
N LEU A 164 -12.54 -53.20 -7.14
CA LEU A 164 -11.08 -53.14 -7.22
C LEU A 164 -10.58 -51.73 -7.53
N GLU A 165 -11.25 -51.01 -8.43
CA GLU A 165 -10.92 -49.62 -8.75
C GLU A 165 -11.10 -48.71 -7.52
N LYS A 166 -12.22 -48.86 -6.80
CA LYS A 166 -12.46 -48.13 -5.55
C LYS A 166 -11.37 -48.37 -4.52
N GLU A 167 -10.92 -49.61 -4.34
CA GLU A 167 -9.83 -49.94 -3.42
C GLU A 167 -8.50 -49.29 -3.83
N SER A 168 -8.16 -49.33 -5.12
CA SER A 168 -7.00 -48.63 -5.68
C SER A 168 -7.04 -47.12 -5.43
N LEU A 169 -8.19 -46.49 -5.69
CA LEU A 169 -8.38 -45.06 -5.45
C LEU A 169 -8.29 -44.70 -3.96
N LEU A 170 -8.80 -45.56 -3.07
CA LEU A 170 -8.67 -45.36 -1.62
C LEU A 170 -7.20 -45.42 -1.17
N GLN A 171 -6.42 -46.38 -1.67
CA GLN A 171 -4.98 -46.46 -1.38
C GLN A 171 -4.25 -45.22 -1.90
N ARG A 172 -4.57 -44.76 -3.12
CA ARG A 172 -3.98 -43.55 -3.69
C ARG A 172 -4.33 -42.30 -2.89
N ARG A 173 -5.58 -42.19 -2.43
CA ARG A 173 -6.02 -41.10 -1.54
C ARG A 173 -5.26 -41.11 -0.21
N GLN A 174 -5.06 -42.27 0.41
CA GLN A 174 -4.28 -42.40 1.64
C GLN A 174 -2.82 -41.98 1.42
N SER A 175 -2.21 -42.38 0.30
CA SER A 175 -0.85 -41.95 -0.06
C SER A 175 -0.74 -40.42 -0.21
N PHE A 176 -1.70 -39.79 -0.90
CA PHE A 176 -1.71 -38.34 -1.03
C PHE A 176 -1.95 -37.62 0.30
N HIS A 177 -2.81 -38.17 1.16
CA HIS A 177 -3.03 -37.63 2.49
C HIS A 177 -1.72 -37.63 3.31
N ALA A 178 -0.99 -38.74 3.34
CA ALA A 178 0.28 -38.85 4.04
C ALA A 178 1.33 -37.85 3.51
N LYS A 179 1.40 -37.66 2.19
CA LYS A 179 2.28 -36.65 1.57
C LYS A 179 1.88 -35.23 1.96
N ALA A 180 0.58 -34.92 1.93
CA ALA A 180 0.07 -33.60 2.31
C ALA A 180 0.36 -33.29 3.78
N GLU A 181 0.23 -34.28 4.66
CA GLU A 181 0.56 -34.15 6.08
C GLU A 181 2.05 -33.91 6.30
N THR A 182 2.91 -34.63 5.56
CA THR A 182 4.36 -34.43 5.61
C THR A 182 4.75 -33.00 5.18
N LEU A 183 4.20 -32.51 4.06
CA LEU A 183 4.43 -31.15 3.59
C LEU A 183 3.90 -30.09 4.56
N ARG A 184 2.74 -30.33 5.18
CA ARG A 184 2.18 -29.45 6.22
C ARG A 184 3.12 -29.34 7.42
N ASN A 185 3.70 -30.45 7.85
CA ASN A 185 4.66 -30.47 8.96
C ASN A 185 5.95 -29.73 8.60
N GLN A 186 6.47 -29.92 7.38
CA GLN A 186 7.64 -29.17 6.89
C GLN A 186 7.36 -27.65 6.83
N ASN A 187 6.22 -27.23 6.28
CA ASN A 187 5.83 -25.82 6.27
C ASN A 187 5.70 -25.21 7.67
N ASN A 188 5.20 -25.99 8.64
CA ASN A 188 5.15 -25.54 10.03
C ASN A 188 6.55 -25.35 10.62
N MET A 189 7.49 -26.27 10.32
CA MET A 189 8.89 -26.14 10.74
C MET A 189 9.56 -24.91 10.12
N TYR A 190 9.47 -24.74 8.80
CA TYR A 190 10.01 -23.55 8.13
C TYR A 190 9.38 -22.24 8.64
N GLY A 191 8.09 -22.26 8.95
CA GLY A 191 7.40 -21.12 9.57
C GLY A 191 8.00 -20.73 10.93
N LYS A 192 8.36 -21.72 11.75
CA LYS A 192 9.03 -21.49 13.04
C LYS A 192 10.46 -20.97 12.85
N GLU A 193 11.23 -21.56 11.94
CA GLU A 193 12.60 -21.12 11.62
C GLU A 193 12.63 -19.67 11.13
N ILE A 194 11.72 -19.30 10.23
CA ILE A 194 11.56 -17.91 9.78
C ILE A 194 11.19 -17.00 10.96
N GLY A 195 10.33 -17.46 11.87
CA GLY A 195 10.00 -16.74 13.10
C GLY A 195 11.23 -16.44 13.95
N TYR A 196 12.09 -17.45 14.18
CA TYR A 196 13.34 -17.28 14.91
C TYR A 196 14.30 -16.34 14.19
N MET A 197 14.50 -16.49 12.88
CA MET A 197 15.37 -15.60 12.10
C MET A 197 14.91 -14.15 12.15
N LYS A 198 13.59 -13.89 12.03
CA LYS A 198 13.03 -12.54 12.16
C LYS A 198 13.31 -11.95 13.54
N HIS A 199 13.12 -12.73 14.60
CA HIS A 199 13.40 -12.28 15.96
C HIS A 199 14.88 -11.94 16.14
N ILE A 200 15.78 -12.83 15.71
CA ILE A 200 17.22 -12.62 15.84
C ILE A 200 17.64 -11.39 15.03
N PHE A 201 17.16 -11.25 13.78
CA PHE A 201 17.43 -10.06 12.96
C PHE A 201 16.93 -8.77 13.62
N ALA A 202 15.73 -8.79 14.23
CA ALA A 202 15.22 -7.64 14.97
C ALA A 202 16.11 -7.27 16.17
N CYS A 203 16.64 -8.26 16.90
CA CYS A 203 17.60 -8.03 17.98
C CYS A 203 18.92 -7.45 17.46
N SER A 204 19.44 -7.96 16.33
CA SER A 204 20.65 -7.44 15.68
C SER A 204 20.44 -6.01 15.20
N ALA A 205 19.28 -5.70 14.62
CA ALA A 205 18.92 -4.34 14.21
C ALA A 205 18.85 -3.39 15.39
N LEU A 206 18.21 -3.79 16.48
CA LEU A 206 18.15 -3.00 17.71
C LEU A 206 19.55 -2.74 18.28
N THR A 207 20.42 -3.76 18.27
CA THR A 207 21.79 -3.65 18.74
C THR A 207 22.61 -2.70 17.86
N ALA A 208 22.53 -2.86 16.54
CA ALA A 208 23.20 -2.01 15.57
C ALA A 208 22.78 -0.55 15.73
N LEU A 209 21.48 -0.28 15.92
CA LEU A 209 20.97 1.07 16.17
C LEU A 209 21.46 1.66 17.50
N LYS A 210 21.48 0.86 18.58
CA LYS A 210 22.00 1.32 19.88
C LYS A 210 23.47 1.73 19.79
N LEU A 211 24.30 0.90 19.16
CA LEU A 211 25.72 1.21 18.92
C LEU A 211 25.90 2.43 18.02
N PHE A 212 24.98 2.65 17.08
CA PHE A 212 25.02 3.81 16.18
C PHE A 212 24.65 5.14 16.85
N VAL A 213 23.88 5.11 17.95
CA VAL A 213 23.47 6.30 18.70
C VAL A 213 24.54 6.73 19.72
N GLU A 214 25.54 5.90 20.01
CA GLU A 214 26.60 6.27 20.95
C GLU A 214 27.46 7.44 20.44
N PRO A 215 27.78 8.43 21.29
CA PRO A 215 28.28 9.75 20.89
C PRO A 215 29.73 9.77 20.37
N THR A 216 30.37 8.62 20.19
CA THR A 216 31.78 8.50 19.77
C THR A 216 31.90 7.90 18.37
N PHE A 217 31.67 8.74 17.35
CA PHE A 217 32.02 8.45 15.94
C PHE A 217 33.54 8.28 15.70
N ALA A 218 34.37 8.34 16.75
CA ALA A 218 35.80 8.09 16.66
C ALA A 218 36.13 6.62 16.32
N GLN A 219 35.19 5.69 16.53
CA GLN A 219 35.34 4.29 16.17
C GLN A 219 34.74 3.98 14.79
N PRO A 220 35.26 2.96 14.08
CA PRO A 220 34.68 2.52 12.82
C PRO A 220 33.22 2.10 13.03
N ILE A 221 32.33 2.61 12.18
CA ILE A 221 30.92 2.24 12.21
C ILE A 221 30.82 0.77 11.78
N HIS A 222 30.24 -0.08 12.63
CA HIS A 222 30.03 -1.50 12.36
C HIS A 222 28.54 -1.83 12.23
N TYR A 223 27.77 -0.95 11.57
CA TYR A 223 26.33 -1.04 11.52
C TYR A 223 25.85 -2.25 10.72
N PHE A 224 26.29 -2.38 9.47
CA PHE A 224 25.90 -3.46 8.59
C PHE A 224 26.47 -4.80 9.04
N VAL A 225 27.71 -4.82 9.52
CA VAL A 225 28.31 -6.03 10.10
C VAL A 225 27.50 -6.51 11.30
N THR A 226 27.06 -5.62 12.20
CA THR A 226 26.24 -6.00 13.35
C THR A 226 24.85 -6.45 12.92
N LEU A 227 24.22 -5.71 12.00
CA LEU A 227 22.87 -5.98 11.50
C LEU A 227 22.77 -7.35 10.80
N PHE A 228 23.74 -7.65 9.94
CA PHE A 228 23.73 -8.86 9.10
C PHE A 228 24.60 -10.00 9.65
N SER A 229 25.20 -9.85 10.82
CA SER A 229 26.04 -10.88 11.47
C SER A 229 25.42 -12.27 11.51
N VAL A 230 24.09 -12.34 11.67
CA VAL A 230 23.30 -13.58 11.78
C VAL A 230 23.04 -14.24 10.43
N LEU A 231 23.15 -13.46 9.35
CA LEU A 231 22.94 -13.89 7.97
C LEU A 231 24.26 -14.06 7.21
N CYS A 232 25.40 -13.83 7.85
CA CYS A 232 26.71 -14.07 7.27
C CYS A 232 27.05 -15.55 7.41
N GLU A 233 27.17 -16.24 6.28
CA GLU A 233 27.61 -17.64 6.26
C GLU A 233 29.14 -17.69 6.13
N ASP A 234 29.71 -16.80 5.31
CA ASP A 234 31.12 -16.82 4.96
C ASP A 234 31.88 -15.53 5.31
N GLN A 235 33.21 -15.64 5.34
CA GLN A 235 34.09 -14.50 5.54
C GLN A 235 34.00 -13.47 4.40
N HIS A 236 33.54 -13.88 3.22
CA HIS A 236 33.26 -12.98 2.10
C HIS A 236 32.09 -12.05 2.39
N ASP A 237 30.99 -12.57 2.95
CA ASP A 237 29.82 -11.77 3.33
C ASP A 237 30.19 -10.71 4.36
N ARG A 238 30.97 -11.13 5.36
CA ARG A 238 31.48 -10.21 6.38
C ARG A 238 32.33 -9.10 5.77
N ALA A 239 33.23 -9.43 4.86
CA ALA A 239 34.06 -8.43 4.17
C ALA A 239 33.21 -7.45 3.33
N HIS A 240 32.14 -7.94 2.70
CA HIS A 240 31.20 -7.11 1.96
C HIS A 240 30.48 -6.10 2.88
N PHE A 241 29.98 -6.55 4.03
CA PHE A 241 29.33 -5.65 5.00
C PHE A 241 30.31 -4.67 5.63
N GLU A 242 31.56 -5.08 5.89
CA GLU A 242 32.62 -4.16 6.33
C GLU A 242 32.93 -3.06 5.30
N GLN A 243 32.82 -3.37 4.00
CA GLN A 243 32.95 -2.37 2.94
C GLN A 243 31.79 -1.39 2.93
N LEU A 244 30.55 -1.86 3.11
CA LEU A 244 29.37 -1.00 3.22
C LEU A 244 29.46 -0.09 4.44
N ASP A 245 29.94 -0.61 5.56
CA ASP A 245 30.21 0.14 6.78
C ASP A 245 31.24 1.26 6.56
N LYS A 246 32.33 0.98 5.83
CA LYS A 246 33.31 2.01 5.43
C LYS A 246 32.67 3.07 4.53
N GLN A 247 31.81 2.70 3.59
CA GLN A 247 31.13 3.65 2.71
C GLN A 247 30.17 4.56 3.49
N LEU A 248 29.35 3.98 4.36
CA LEU A 248 28.46 4.71 5.25
C LEU A 248 29.25 5.68 6.15
N GLY A 249 30.36 5.21 6.73
CA GLY A 249 31.27 6.04 7.49
C GLY A 249 31.74 7.26 6.71
N ARG A 250 32.19 7.11 5.46
CA ARG A 250 32.62 8.24 4.63
C ARG A 250 31.50 9.24 4.36
N ILE A 251 30.29 8.76 4.05
CA ILE A 251 29.13 9.63 3.78
C ILE A 251 28.77 10.45 5.03
N LEU A 252 28.71 9.80 6.19
CA LEU A 252 28.37 10.46 7.44
C LEU A 252 29.42 11.49 7.85
N HIS A 253 30.71 11.16 7.74
CA HIS A 253 31.79 12.12 8.01
C HIS A 253 31.70 13.33 7.06
N ALA A 254 31.54 13.11 5.76
CA ALA A 254 31.40 14.20 4.79
C ALA A 254 30.18 15.10 5.10
N HIS A 255 29.07 14.51 5.54
CA HIS A 255 27.87 15.24 5.93
C HIS A 255 28.09 16.02 7.23
N MET A 256 28.69 15.43 8.26
CA MET A 256 29.03 16.12 9.51
C MET A 256 30.02 17.27 9.29
N ASP A 257 31.03 17.07 8.44
CA ASP A 257 31.99 18.11 8.06
C ASP A 257 31.30 19.27 7.34
N TYR A 258 30.34 18.99 6.46
CA TYR A 258 29.56 20.02 5.77
C TYR A 258 28.81 20.92 6.77
N TYR A 259 28.08 20.34 7.73
CA TYR A 259 27.36 21.11 8.74
C TYR A 259 28.29 21.84 9.71
N THR A 260 29.42 21.25 10.05
CA THR A 260 30.45 21.90 10.87
C THR A 260 31.00 23.14 10.15
N ARG A 261 31.31 23.03 8.85
CA ARG A 261 31.74 24.17 8.02
C ARG A 261 30.65 25.23 7.91
N LEU A 262 29.40 24.83 7.70
CA LEU A 262 28.27 25.76 7.60
C LEU A 262 28.06 26.54 8.90
N SER A 263 28.15 25.87 10.06
CA SER A 263 28.07 26.50 11.38
C SER A 263 29.21 27.49 11.61
N ILE A 264 30.45 27.11 11.28
CA ILE A 264 31.61 28.00 11.37
C ILE A 264 31.45 29.21 10.45
N GLN A 265 31.03 29.02 9.20
CA GLN A 265 30.78 30.12 8.26
C GLN A 265 29.74 31.10 8.79
N TYR A 266 28.65 30.60 9.36
CA TYR A 266 27.62 31.45 9.97
C TYR A 266 28.15 32.25 11.17
N GLN A 267 28.94 31.61 12.05
CA GLN A 267 29.55 32.29 13.20
C GLN A 267 30.55 33.36 12.77
N VAL A 268 31.40 33.07 11.78
CA VAL A 268 32.37 34.02 11.21
C VAL A 268 31.65 35.19 10.53
N GLY A 269 30.60 34.92 9.75
CA GLY A 269 29.79 35.96 9.12
C GLY A 269 29.18 36.93 10.14
N ARG A 270 28.59 36.39 11.21
CA ARG A 270 28.05 37.21 12.31
C ARG A 270 29.14 38.08 12.95
N ALA A 271 30.29 37.50 13.27
CA ALA A 271 31.40 38.23 13.88
C ALA A 271 31.94 39.35 12.97
N TYR A 272 31.99 39.10 11.66
CA TYR A 272 32.38 40.11 10.67
C TYR A 272 31.37 41.26 10.60
N ASP A 273 30.07 40.97 10.55
CA ASP A 273 29.02 41.99 10.48
C ASP A 273 28.99 42.87 11.75
N GLU A 274 29.17 42.28 12.93
CA GLU A 274 29.30 43.02 14.18
C GLU A 274 30.53 43.95 14.18
N MET A 275 31.67 43.46 13.69
CA MET A 275 32.89 44.26 13.56
C MET A 275 32.67 45.41 12.57
N ARG A 276 32.09 45.12 11.40
CA ARG A 276 31.76 46.11 10.36
C ARG A 276 30.81 47.19 10.90
N ALA A 277 29.79 46.81 11.65
CA ALA A 277 28.85 47.76 12.25
C ALA A 277 29.54 48.67 13.27
N LYS A 278 30.42 48.12 14.13
CA LYS A 278 31.22 48.89 15.10
C LYS A 278 32.14 49.88 14.41
N VAL A 279 32.87 49.45 13.38
CA VAL A 279 33.78 50.30 12.59
C VAL A 279 33.00 51.39 11.87
N SER A 280 31.90 51.05 11.20
CA SER A 280 31.05 52.00 10.47
C SER A 280 30.48 53.08 11.40
N LYS A 281 30.03 52.69 12.60
CA LYS A 281 29.54 53.63 13.62
C LYS A 281 30.64 54.59 14.09
N ARG A 282 31.86 54.07 14.34
CA ARG A 282 33.02 54.90 14.73
C ARG A 282 33.38 55.88 13.62
N TYR A 283 33.49 55.40 12.39
CA TYR A 283 33.86 56.22 11.25
C TYR A 283 32.82 57.33 10.97
N LYS A 284 31.52 56.99 11.04
CA LYS A 284 30.44 57.98 10.94
C LYS A 284 30.54 59.06 12.02
N LYS A 285 30.85 58.68 13.26
CA LYS A 285 31.04 59.63 14.37
C LYS A 285 32.24 60.56 14.13
N VAL A 286 33.35 60.01 13.64
CA VAL A 286 34.55 60.80 13.32
C VAL A 286 34.27 61.79 12.19
N LEU A 287 33.59 61.35 11.13
CA LEU A 287 33.19 62.23 10.02
C LEU A 287 32.28 63.37 10.52
N GLN A 288 31.29 63.06 11.36
CA GLN A 288 30.41 64.08 11.93
C GLN A 288 31.16 65.09 12.80
N MET A 289 32.13 64.64 13.61
CA MET A 289 32.98 65.56 14.38
C MET A 289 33.82 66.44 13.46
N GLN A 290 34.47 65.86 12.43
CA GLN A 290 35.28 66.62 11.48
C GLN A 290 34.45 67.66 10.71
N GLU A 291 33.22 67.32 10.33
CA GLU A 291 32.29 68.24 9.69
C GLU A 291 31.90 69.38 10.63
N ALA A 292 31.56 69.06 11.89
CA ALA A 292 31.25 70.08 12.91
C ALA A 292 32.44 71.01 13.16
N THR A 293 33.65 70.47 13.34
CA THR A 293 34.87 71.28 13.52
C THR A 293 35.15 72.18 12.31
N ARG A 294 34.96 71.68 11.08
CA ARG A 294 35.12 72.51 9.88
C ARG A 294 34.10 73.65 9.80
N ILE A 295 32.85 73.40 10.19
CA ILE A 295 31.82 74.44 10.26
C ILE A 295 32.23 75.50 11.31
N GLU A 296 32.69 75.06 12.48
CA GLU A 296 33.19 75.93 13.55
C GLU A 296 34.35 76.81 13.07
N GLU A 297 35.36 76.21 12.43
CA GLU A 297 36.51 76.92 11.85
C GLU A 297 36.08 77.96 10.80
N LEU A 298 35.15 77.61 9.91
CA LEU A 298 34.62 78.52 8.89
C LEU A 298 33.86 79.70 9.51
N SER A 299 33.05 79.45 10.54
CA SER A 299 32.33 80.49 11.28
C SER A 299 33.32 81.45 11.96
N LEU A 300 34.37 80.94 12.61
CA LEU A 300 35.41 81.76 13.23
C LEU A 300 36.17 82.62 12.20
N VAL A 301 36.49 82.06 11.03
CA VAL A 301 37.12 82.84 9.94
C VAL A 301 36.18 83.94 9.44
N ALA A 302 34.90 83.63 9.21
CA ALA A 302 33.90 84.60 8.77
C ALA A 302 33.70 85.73 9.80
N MET A 303 33.66 85.42 11.09
CA MET A 303 33.59 86.42 12.17
C MET A 303 34.82 87.33 12.16
N ARG A 304 36.03 86.77 12.02
CA ARG A 304 37.26 87.55 11.91
C ARG A 304 37.23 88.49 10.70
N ASP A 305 36.75 88.01 9.56
CA ASP A 305 36.64 88.80 8.34
C ASP A 305 35.62 89.94 8.50
N LEU A 306 34.47 89.69 9.15
CA LEU A 306 33.48 90.73 9.49
C LEU A 306 34.09 91.82 10.40
N MET A 307 34.89 91.44 11.39
CA MET A 307 35.60 92.40 12.24
C MET A 307 36.62 93.23 11.45
N MET A 308 37.37 92.61 10.54
CA MET A 308 38.29 93.34 9.65
C MET A 308 37.54 94.28 8.72
N LEU A 309 36.42 93.85 8.14
CA LEU A 309 35.58 94.66 7.26
C LEU A 309 35.04 95.89 8.00
N ARG A 310 34.56 95.69 9.24
CA ARG A 310 34.11 96.78 10.11
C ARG A 310 35.22 97.80 10.34
N LYS A 311 36.43 97.35 10.65
CA LYS A 311 37.59 98.23 10.87
C LYS A 311 37.94 99.01 9.61
N LEU A 312 38.07 98.32 8.47
CA LEU A 312 38.36 98.95 7.18
C LEU A 312 37.29 99.97 6.79
N PHE A 313 36.02 99.67 7.04
CA PHE A 313 34.91 100.57 6.78
C PHE A 313 35.01 101.85 7.63
N LEU A 314 35.26 101.72 8.93
CA LEU A 314 35.49 102.86 9.83
C LEU A 314 36.70 103.71 9.41
N ASP A 315 37.79 103.07 8.97
CA ASP A 315 39.02 103.75 8.59
C ASP A 315 38.90 104.50 7.24
N SER A 316 38.04 104.02 6.33
CA SER A 316 37.97 104.50 4.93
C SER A 316 36.74 105.32 4.59
N TYR A 317 35.60 105.12 5.26
CA TYR A 317 34.34 105.77 4.90
C TYR A 317 34.24 107.18 5.48
N LYS A 318 34.05 108.20 4.63
CA LYS A 318 33.88 109.61 5.00
C LYS A 318 32.51 110.20 4.58
N GLY A 319 31.54 109.33 4.31
CA GLY A 319 30.23 109.70 3.78
C GLY A 319 29.19 110.03 4.85
N ASP A 320 27.93 109.81 4.54
CA ASP A 320 26.80 110.11 5.43
C ASP A 320 26.78 109.24 6.71
N LYS A 321 26.55 109.88 7.86
CA LYS A 321 26.48 109.27 9.19
C LYS A 321 25.32 108.30 9.35
N HIS A 322 24.24 108.46 8.59
CA HIS A 322 23.12 107.52 8.61
C HIS A 322 23.52 106.18 7.97
N ALA A 323 24.16 106.22 6.80
CA ALA A 323 24.67 105.04 6.12
C ALA A 323 25.76 104.33 6.93
N GLU A 324 26.65 105.08 7.60
CA GLU A 324 27.67 104.54 8.51
C GLU A 324 27.03 103.71 9.63
N ARG A 325 26.02 104.26 10.32
CA ARG A 325 25.29 103.54 11.38
C ARG A 325 24.57 102.29 10.88
N ALA A 326 23.97 102.35 9.68
CA ALA A 326 23.27 101.22 9.10
C ALA A 326 24.22 100.06 8.79
N VAL A 327 25.38 100.34 8.20
CA VAL A 327 26.40 99.33 7.87
C VAL A 327 27.02 98.74 9.13
N LEU A 328 27.34 99.56 10.14
CA LEU A 328 27.87 99.07 11.41
C LEU A 328 26.88 98.18 12.16
N LYS A 329 25.60 98.55 12.15
CA LYS A 329 24.53 97.74 12.73
C LYS A 329 24.40 96.40 12.02
N PHE A 330 24.41 96.38 10.68
CA PHE A 330 24.38 95.16 9.89
C PHE A 330 25.59 94.23 10.16
N LEU A 331 26.81 94.77 10.19
CA LEU A 331 28.01 93.98 10.46
C LEU A 331 28.03 93.41 11.87
N GLN A 332 27.48 94.14 12.84
CA GLN A 332 27.32 93.67 14.23
C GLN A 332 26.27 92.55 14.30
N GLU A 333 25.09 92.75 13.71
CA GLU A 333 24.02 91.74 13.68
C GLU A 333 24.51 90.44 13.02
N ARG A 334 25.24 90.52 11.90
CA ARG A 334 25.78 89.33 11.23
C ARG A 334 26.88 88.63 12.02
N HIS A 335 27.67 89.38 12.77
CA HIS A 335 28.68 88.82 13.67
C HIS A 335 28.01 88.10 14.85
N ASP A 336 26.99 88.71 15.45
CA ASP A 336 26.29 88.16 16.61
C ASP A 336 25.46 86.91 16.23
N GLU A 337 24.82 86.91 15.05
CA GLU A 337 24.16 85.71 14.50
C GLU A 337 25.14 84.53 14.33
N LEU A 338 26.38 84.78 13.88
CA LEU A 338 27.40 83.74 13.75
C LEU A 338 27.95 83.30 15.11
N ALA A 339 28.04 84.21 16.07
CA ALA A 339 28.50 83.92 17.43
C ALA A 339 27.49 83.09 18.23
N GLU A 340 26.18 83.26 17.99
CA GLU A 340 25.12 82.45 18.59
C GLU A 340 25.02 81.04 17.99
N GLY A 341 25.56 80.84 16.79
CA GLY A 341 25.57 79.55 16.08
C GLY A 341 26.78 78.65 16.38
N LEU A 342 27.73 79.14 17.18
CA LEU A 342 28.91 78.42 17.70
C LEU A 342 28.62 77.93 19.12
#